data_AF-A0AAD8X8N7-F1
#
_entry.id   AF-A0AAD8X8N7-F1
#
_cell.length_a   1.000
_cell.length_b   1.000
_cell.length_c   1.000
_cell.angle_alpha   90.00
_cell.angle_beta   90.00
_cell.angle_gamma   90.00
#
_symmetry.space_group_name_H-M   'P 1'
#
loop_
_entity.id
_entity.type
_entity.pdbx_description
1 polymer ?
#
loop_
_entity_poly.entity_id
_entity_poly.type
_entity_poly.pdbx_seq_one_letter_code
_entity_poly.pdbx_strand_id
1 'polypeptide(L)'
;MANKSPDTTAHFTSALPLTTKPTRGGDRGGAQLPQAIAHRGFKAQYPENTLLAFRAALDEAGAHALETDLHLSRDGVVVLSHDGNLKRCFGIEDKKINECDWEYLKTLETVREPKQRMPRLEDLLGLLAEEGREGVWVLLDIKTDDPPAELLGRVADVLASTPGPVPWNERIVFGCWNQPYITHVRTILPNYPISLISWSPLYARNFLTPKQPNLSFNMFQKSLVGPVGKLFIRDVKKNRRQLFVWTVNDEEWMEWSIRAGADGVITDDPELFREVCRRWQGKGEGVSTSTSSTPGQQALGEREADADADEKARAARRTGRVRDGTWKRTARLYLEVAGIQVLVAVFTPILMLVARFGVVGPGPKAAKALKL
;
A
#
# COMPACT_ATOMS: atom_id res chain seq x y z
N MET A 1 -17.89 -40.70 8.97
CA MET A 1 -17.13 -39.64 9.64
C MET A 1 -16.15 -39.08 8.62
N ALA A 2 -16.45 -37.92 8.04
CA ALA A 2 -15.64 -37.32 6.99
C ALA A 2 -14.43 -36.62 7.60
N ASN A 3 -13.23 -37.02 7.17
CA ASN A 3 -11.97 -36.48 7.58
C ASN A 3 -11.80 -35.08 6.95
N LYS A 4 -12.03 -34.01 7.72
CA LYS A 4 -11.69 -32.65 7.28
C LYS A 4 -10.17 -32.55 7.22
N SER A 5 -9.63 -32.31 6.03
CA SER A 5 -8.26 -31.82 5.84
C SER A 5 -8.03 -30.63 6.76
N PRO A 6 -6.88 -30.53 7.47
CA PRO A 6 -6.56 -29.34 8.23
C PRO A 6 -6.46 -28.16 7.26
N ASP A 7 -7.28 -27.13 7.51
CA ASP A 7 -7.20 -25.85 6.83
C ASP A 7 -5.87 -25.22 7.24
N THR A 8 -4.86 -25.28 6.36
CA THR A 8 -3.56 -24.60 6.53
C THR A 8 -3.81 -23.10 6.39
N THR A 9 -4.32 -22.49 7.46
CA THR A 9 -4.64 -21.06 7.48
C THR A 9 -3.34 -20.28 7.41
N ALA A 10 -3.06 -19.68 6.26
CA ALA A 10 -1.87 -18.88 6.06
C ALA A 10 -1.72 -17.80 7.15
N HIS A 11 -0.64 -17.86 7.92
CA HIS A 11 -0.35 -16.86 8.95
C HIS A 11 0.29 -15.61 8.33
N PHE A 12 -0.52 -14.60 8.04
CA PHE A 12 -0.06 -13.27 7.67
C PHE A 12 0.42 -12.50 8.90
N THR A 13 1.23 -11.46 8.70
CA THR A 13 1.47 -10.46 9.74
C THR A 13 0.13 -9.97 10.28
N SER A 14 0.02 -9.75 11.59
CA SER A 14 -1.23 -9.29 12.19
C SER A 14 -1.63 -7.95 11.59
N ALA A 15 -2.92 -7.77 11.25
CA ALA A 15 -3.49 -6.45 11.02
C ALA A 15 -3.07 -5.55 12.19
N LEU A 16 -2.58 -4.35 11.87
CA LEU A 16 -2.06 -3.39 12.85
C LEU A 16 -2.92 -3.34 14.12
N PRO A 17 -2.38 -3.67 15.30
CA PRO A 17 -2.90 -3.15 16.54
C PRO A 17 -1.74 -2.41 17.20
N LEU A 18 -1.50 -1.16 16.79
CA LEU A 18 -0.72 -0.23 17.60
C LEU A 18 -1.61 0.28 18.76
N THR A 19 -2.19 -0.64 19.52
CA THR A 19 -2.71 -0.35 20.85
C THR A 19 -1.60 -0.65 21.86
N THR A 20 -1.49 0.19 22.87
CA THR A 20 -0.40 0.26 23.87
C THR A 20 -0.26 -0.97 24.78
N LYS A 21 -0.96 -2.07 24.50
CA LYS A 21 -0.89 -3.30 25.29
C LYS A 21 0.03 -4.32 24.60
N PRO A 22 1.15 -4.70 25.22
CA PRO A 22 1.94 -5.81 24.73
C PRO A 22 1.07 -7.06 24.75
N THR A 23 0.78 -7.64 23.59
CA THR A 23 0.25 -8.99 23.51
C THR A 23 1.27 -9.91 24.19
N ARG A 24 0.87 -10.49 25.33
CA ARG A 24 1.65 -11.51 26.05
C ARG A 24 1.93 -12.67 25.11
N GLY A 25 3.20 -12.97 24.89
CA GLY A 25 3.73 -14.32 24.70
C GLY A 25 3.00 -15.27 23.74
N GLY A 26 2.60 -14.81 22.56
CA GLY A 26 2.24 -15.70 21.45
C GLY A 26 3.49 -16.09 20.67
N ASP A 27 3.76 -17.39 20.62
CA ASP A 27 4.86 -18.04 19.92
C ASP A 27 5.05 -17.51 18.48
N ARG A 28 6.17 -16.83 18.21
CA ARG A 28 6.54 -16.35 16.85
C ARG A 28 7.27 -17.44 16.07
N GLY A 29 6.79 -18.68 16.17
CA GLY A 29 7.46 -19.88 15.67
C GLY A 29 7.32 -20.15 14.16
N GLY A 30 6.58 -19.32 13.41
CA GLY A 30 6.41 -19.44 11.96
C GLY A 30 6.76 -18.14 11.22
N ALA A 31 7.33 -18.25 10.02
CA ALA A 31 7.58 -17.10 9.15
C ALA A 31 6.24 -16.52 8.66
N GLN A 32 5.82 -15.39 9.23
CA GLN A 32 4.59 -14.70 8.82
C GLN A 32 4.75 -14.09 7.43
N LEU A 33 3.72 -14.23 6.59
CA LEU A 33 3.69 -13.61 5.27
C LEU A 33 3.33 -12.11 5.35
N PRO A 34 3.88 -11.26 4.47
CA PRO A 34 3.46 -9.86 4.38
C PRO A 34 1.99 -9.75 3.97
N GLN A 35 1.28 -8.76 4.51
CA GLN A 35 -0.07 -8.44 4.05
C GLN A 35 -0.07 -7.85 2.63
N ALA A 36 -1.01 -8.29 1.80
CA ALA A 36 -1.42 -7.60 0.59
C ALA A 36 -2.15 -6.28 0.93
N ILE A 37 -1.55 -5.15 0.55
CA ILE A 37 -2.13 -3.81 0.68
C ILE A 37 -2.42 -3.30 -0.73
N ALA A 38 -3.68 -3.01 -1.04
CA ALA A 38 -4.11 -2.64 -2.40
C ALA A 38 -3.82 -1.16 -2.66
N HIS A 39 -2.83 -0.88 -3.52
CA HIS A 39 -2.40 0.46 -3.90
C HIS A 39 -3.49 1.13 -4.74
N ARG A 40 -4.17 2.13 -4.14
CA ARG A 40 -5.31 2.83 -4.75
C ARG A 40 -6.47 1.89 -5.13
N GLY A 41 -6.64 0.80 -4.37
CA GLY A 41 -7.57 -0.29 -4.69
C GLY A 41 -6.97 -1.32 -5.65
N PHE A 42 -7.82 -2.10 -6.33
CA PHE A 42 -7.38 -3.13 -7.29
C PHE A 42 -7.06 -2.50 -8.66
N LYS A 43 -6.07 -1.59 -8.64
CA LYS A 43 -5.69 -0.74 -9.77
C LYS A 43 -5.25 -1.51 -11.02
N ALA A 44 -4.75 -2.73 -10.89
CA ALA A 44 -4.46 -3.58 -12.05
C ALA A 44 -5.73 -3.84 -12.90
N GLN A 45 -6.89 -3.98 -12.25
CA GLN A 45 -8.15 -4.33 -12.90
C GLN A 45 -9.06 -3.13 -13.14
N TYR A 46 -9.18 -2.24 -12.16
CA TYR A 46 -10.16 -1.16 -12.15
C TYR A 46 -9.49 0.23 -12.10
N PRO A 47 -10.21 1.31 -12.45
CA PRO A 47 -9.70 2.67 -12.29
C PRO A 47 -9.31 2.96 -10.83
N GLU A 48 -8.11 3.49 -10.64
CA GLU A 48 -7.52 3.74 -9.32
C GLU A 48 -8.32 4.74 -8.48
N ASN A 49 -8.26 4.62 -7.15
CA ASN A 49 -8.94 5.50 -6.19
C ASN A 49 -10.44 5.65 -6.46
N THR A 50 -11.14 4.51 -6.66
CA THR A 50 -12.59 4.45 -6.85
C THR A 50 -13.21 3.45 -5.87
N LEU A 51 -14.48 3.64 -5.51
CA LEU A 51 -15.19 2.67 -4.65
C LEU A 51 -15.24 1.27 -5.26
N LEU A 52 -15.36 1.16 -6.59
CA LEU A 52 -15.28 -0.12 -7.28
C LEU A 52 -13.92 -0.78 -7.08
N ALA A 53 -12.82 -0.05 -7.30
CA ALA A 53 -11.48 -0.60 -7.12
C ALA A 53 -11.21 -1.00 -5.65
N PHE A 54 -11.71 -0.24 -4.68
CA PHE A 54 -11.60 -0.59 -3.27
C PHE A 54 -12.40 -1.84 -2.92
N ARG A 55 -13.67 -1.92 -3.35
CA ARG A 55 -14.54 -3.07 -3.12
C ARG A 55 -13.95 -4.34 -3.75
N ALA A 56 -13.55 -4.27 -5.01
CA ALA A 56 -12.92 -5.39 -5.70
C ALA A 56 -11.60 -5.83 -5.07
N ALA A 57 -10.80 -4.90 -4.53
CA ALA A 57 -9.59 -5.26 -3.81
C ALA A 57 -9.87 -6.13 -2.58
N LEU A 58 -10.92 -5.81 -1.83
CA LEU A 58 -11.30 -6.55 -0.63
C LEU A 58 -12.01 -7.87 -0.98
N ASP A 59 -13.04 -7.77 -1.82
CA ASP A 59 -13.99 -8.85 -2.05
C ASP A 59 -13.49 -9.87 -3.09
N GLU A 60 -12.83 -9.40 -4.16
CA GLU A 60 -12.36 -10.27 -5.27
C GLU A 60 -10.89 -10.67 -5.09
N ALA A 61 -10.02 -9.71 -4.78
CA ALA A 61 -8.58 -9.95 -4.70
C ALA A 61 -8.12 -10.46 -3.33
N GLY A 62 -8.94 -10.33 -2.28
CA GLY A 62 -8.60 -10.71 -0.92
C GLY A 62 -7.45 -9.90 -0.33
N ALA A 63 -7.39 -8.59 -0.64
CA ALA A 63 -6.48 -7.66 0.02
C ALA A 63 -6.83 -7.53 1.51
N HIS A 64 -5.82 -7.40 2.37
CA HIS A 64 -6.04 -7.24 3.82
C HIS A 64 -6.27 -5.78 4.21
N ALA A 65 -5.80 -4.87 3.37
CA ALA A 65 -5.80 -3.44 3.61
C ALA A 65 -5.83 -2.68 2.29
N LEU A 66 -6.24 -1.42 2.40
CA LEU A 66 -6.23 -0.48 1.29
C LEU A 66 -5.14 0.57 1.50
N GLU A 67 -4.64 1.12 0.40
CA GLU A 67 -3.89 2.37 0.40
C GLU A 67 -4.59 3.34 -0.55
N THR A 68 -4.63 4.61 -0.17
CA THR A 68 -5.20 5.67 -1.01
C THR A 68 -4.61 7.02 -0.64
N ASP A 69 -4.92 8.03 -1.45
CA ASP A 69 -4.28 9.33 -1.49
C ASP A 69 -5.30 10.44 -1.20
N LEU A 70 -4.95 11.39 -0.33
CA LEU A 70 -5.86 12.46 0.08
C LEU A 70 -5.56 13.79 -0.63
N HIS A 71 -6.62 14.46 -1.08
CA HIS A 71 -6.60 15.86 -1.53
C HIS A 71 -7.80 16.64 -1.01
N LEU A 72 -7.71 17.97 -1.06
CA LEU A 72 -8.84 18.86 -0.80
C LEU A 72 -9.43 19.40 -2.11
N SER A 73 -10.77 19.44 -2.18
CA SER A 73 -11.47 20.35 -3.07
C SER A 73 -11.35 21.81 -2.57
N ARG A 74 -11.71 22.78 -3.42
CA ARG A 74 -11.68 24.21 -3.07
C ARG A 74 -12.57 24.56 -1.88
N ASP A 75 -13.71 23.88 -1.76
CA ASP A 75 -14.69 24.04 -0.68
C ASP A 75 -14.39 23.13 0.54
N GLY A 76 -13.22 22.50 0.59
CA GLY A 76 -12.72 21.79 1.77
C GLY A 76 -13.21 20.36 1.94
N VAL A 77 -13.78 19.75 0.91
CA VAL A 77 -14.16 18.33 0.91
C VAL A 77 -12.92 17.47 0.68
N VAL A 78 -12.72 16.47 1.54
CA VAL A 78 -11.62 15.51 1.40
C VAL A 78 -11.96 14.47 0.35
N VAL A 79 -11.24 14.49 -0.77
CA VAL A 79 -11.42 13.58 -1.90
C VAL A 79 -10.23 12.64 -2.06
N LEU A 80 -10.46 11.51 -2.72
CA LEU A 80 -9.43 10.50 -2.95
C LEU A 80 -8.93 10.54 -4.39
N SER A 81 -7.67 10.92 -4.57
CA SER A 81 -7.00 10.97 -5.88
C SER A 81 -5.50 11.00 -5.66
N HIS A 82 -4.73 10.37 -6.56
CA HIS A 82 -3.27 10.40 -6.43
C HIS A 82 -2.66 11.72 -6.90
N ASP A 83 -3.17 12.24 -8.02
CA ASP A 83 -2.67 13.46 -8.61
C ASP A 83 -3.50 14.61 -8.06
N GLY A 84 -2.85 15.74 -7.74
CA GLY A 84 -3.55 16.99 -7.39
C GLY A 84 -4.26 17.66 -8.58
N ASN A 85 -4.21 17.05 -9.78
CA ASN A 85 -4.86 17.53 -10.99
C ASN A 85 -5.76 16.47 -11.62
N LEU A 86 -6.64 16.92 -12.52
CA LEU A 86 -7.68 16.09 -13.13
C LEU A 86 -7.28 15.48 -14.48
N LYS A 87 -6.05 15.70 -14.94
CA LYS A 87 -5.63 15.36 -16.31
C LYS A 87 -5.61 13.86 -16.55
N ARG A 88 -4.84 13.12 -15.76
CA ARG A 88 -4.59 11.69 -16.03
C ARG A 88 -5.81 10.82 -15.79
N CYS A 89 -6.48 11.02 -14.65
CA CYS A 89 -7.59 10.16 -14.24
C CYS A 89 -8.93 10.58 -14.83
N PHE A 90 -9.16 11.88 -15.09
CA PHE A 90 -10.46 12.42 -15.51
C PHE A 90 -10.42 13.13 -16.88
N GLY A 91 -9.26 13.23 -17.52
CA GLY A 91 -9.13 13.77 -18.88
C GLY A 91 -9.22 15.29 -18.97
N ILE A 92 -9.04 16.01 -17.85
CA ILE A 92 -9.17 17.47 -17.80
C ILE A 92 -7.78 18.11 -17.65
N GLU A 93 -7.27 18.67 -18.73
CA GLU A 93 -5.87 19.08 -18.91
C GLU A 93 -5.38 20.16 -17.92
N ASP A 94 -6.20 21.18 -17.65
CA ASP A 94 -5.75 22.41 -16.96
C ASP A 94 -6.59 22.72 -15.71
N LYS A 95 -6.93 21.71 -14.91
CA LYS A 95 -7.62 21.90 -13.63
C LYS A 95 -6.99 21.11 -12.49
N LYS A 96 -6.76 21.80 -11.38
CA LYS A 96 -6.41 21.17 -10.11
C LYS A 96 -7.64 20.85 -9.29
N ILE A 97 -7.52 19.84 -8.43
CA ILE A 97 -8.60 19.43 -7.52
C ILE A 97 -8.93 20.57 -6.55
N ASN A 98 -7.92 21.20 -5.94
CA ASN A 98 -8.08 22.30 -4.99
C ASN A 98 -8.54 23.64 -5.61
N GLU A 99 -8.76 23.67 -6.92
CA GLU A 99 -9.36 24.81 -7.64
C GLU A 99 -10.85 24.59 -7.94
N CYS A 100 -11.37 23.40 -7.65
CA CYS A 100 -12.73 22.98 -7.99
C CYS A 100 -13.57 22.70 -6.74
N ASP A 101 -14.84 23.11 -6.75
CA ASP A 101 -15.80 22.71 -5.70
C ASP A 101 -16.23 21.25 -5.88
N TRP A 102 -16.66 20.64 -4.78
CA TRP A 102 -17.17 19.27 -4.78
C TRP A 102 -18.34 19.07 -5.75
N GLU A 103 -19.24 20.05 -5.88
CA GLU A 103 -20.38 19.98 -6.79
C GLU A 103 -19.97 19.76 -8.25
N TYR A 104 -18.81 20.28 -8.66
CA TYR A 104 -18.23 19.98 -9.97
C TYR A 104 -17.52 18.62 -9.96
N LEU A 105 -16.65 18.38 -8.97
CA LEU A 105 -15.84 17.16 -8.90
C LEU A 105 -16.69 15.87 -8.91
N LYS A 106 -17.84 15.88 -8.21
CA LYS A 106 -18.74 14.72 -8.14
C LYS A 106 -19.38 14.32 -9.47
N THR A 107 -19.33 15.20 -10.48
CA THR A 107 -19.86 14.93 -11.83
C THR A 107 -18.84 14.25 -12.72
N LEU A 108 -17.56 14.28 -12.34
CA LEU A 108 -16.48 13.76 -13.17
C LEU A 108 -16.42 12.24 -13.11
N GLU A 109 -16.07 11.65 -14.25
CA GLU A 109 -15.87 10.21 -14.39
C GLU A 109 -14.46 9.90 -14.89
N THR A 110 -13.94 8.75 -14.48
CA THR A 110 -12.61 8.28 -14.89
C THR A 110 -12.51 8.13 -16.40
N VAL A 111 -11.34 8.40 -16.98
CA VAL A 111 -11.09 8.13 -18.41
C VAL A 111 -11.09 6.62 -18.67
N ARG A 112 -10.48 5.86 -17.75
CA ARG A 112 -10.44 4.40 -17.81
C ARG A 112 -11.81 3.80 -17.52
N GLU A 113 -12.17 2.76 -18.27
CA GLU A 113 -13.36 1.95 -18.06
C GLU A 113 -13.20 0.90 -16.93
N PRO A 114 -14.28 0.51 -16.26
CA PRO A 114 -15.61 1.13 -16.33
C PRO A 114 -15.58 2.56 -15.77
N LYS A 115 -16.34 3.49 -16.35
CA LYS A 115 -16.46 4.85 -15.82
C LYS A 115 -16.85 4.83 -14.34
N GLN A 116 -16.08 5.54 -13.51
CA GLN A 116 -16.31 5.66 -12.07
C GLN A 116 -16.17 7.11 -11.64
N ARG A 117 -16.86 7.50 -10.57
CA ARG A 117 -16.76 8.85 -10.00
C ARG A 117 -15.64 8.95 -8.97
N MET A 118 -15.16 10.17 -8.75
CA MET A 118 -14.24 10.49 -7.67
C MET A 118 -14.92 10.25 -6.31
N PRO A 119 -14.35 9.43 -5.42
CA PRO A 119 -14.88 9.23 -4.08
C PRO A 119 -14.34 10.26 -3.09
N ARG A 120 -15.13 10.51 -2.03
CA ARG A 120 -14.70 11.24 -0.83
C ARG A 120 -14.14 10.27 0.21
N LEU A 121 -13.43 10.81 1.20
CA LEU A 121 -13.03 10.04 2.37
C LEU A 121 -14.24 9.42 3.08
N GLU A 122 -15.34 10.16 3.22
CA GLU A 122 -16.61 9.66 3.79
C GLU A 122 -17.12 8.41 3.09
N ASP A 123 -17.03 8.36 1.76
CA ASP A 123 -17.53 7.23 0.98
C ASP A 123 -16.68 5.96 1.25
N LEU A 124 -15.36 6.12 1.41
CA LEU A 124 -14.46 5.04 1.82
C LEU A 124 -14.70 4.60 3.27
N LEU A 125 -14.93 5.52 4.20
CA LEU A 125 -15.27 5.17 5.58
C LEU A 125 -16.59 4.39 5.64
N GLY A 126 -17.58 4.77 4.84
CA GLY A 126 -18.83 4.01 4.66
C GLY A 126 -18.57 2.58 4.17
N LEU A 127 -17.74 2.42 3.14
CA LEU A 127 -17.32 1.10 2.63
C LEU A 127 -16.65 0.24 3.73
N LEU A 128 -15.78 0.85 4.53
CA LEU A 128 -15.04 0.17 5.61
C LEU A 128 -15.89 -0.13 6.85
N ALA A 129 -17.03 0.55 7.00
CA ALA A 129 -17.99 0.34 8.06
C ALA A 129 -19.01 -0.77 7.77
N GLU A 130 -19.05 -1.28 6.53
CA GLU A 130 -19.87 -2.44 6.17
C GLU A 130 -19.48 -3.69 7.00
N GLU A 131 -20.47 -4.51 7.33
CA GLU A 131 -20.30 -5.74 8.11
C GLU A 131 -19.29 -6.69 7.47
N GLY A 132 -18.44 -7.30 8.29
CA GLY A 132 -17.41 -8.25 7.84
C GLY A 132 -16.09 -7.58 7.40
N ARG A 133 -15.99 -6.25 7.51
CA ARG A 133 -14.77 -5.49 7.19
C ARG A 133 -14.08 -4.90 8.40
N GLU A 134 -14.45 -5.27 9.62
CA GLU A 134 -13.94 -4.71 10.87
C GLU A 134 -12.41 -4.86 11.01
N GLY A 135 -11.84 -5.90 10.39
CA GLY A 135 -10.40 -6.16 10.36
C GLY A 135 -9.61 -5.45 9.26
N VAL A 136 -10.28 -4.77 8.32
CA VAL A 136 -9.61 -4.07 7.21
C VAL A 136 -9.08 -2.73 7.70
N TRP A 137 -7.80 -2.45 7.48
CA TRP A 137 -7.20 -1.14 7.76
C TRP A 137 -6.83 -0.41 6.47
N VAL A 138 -6.57 0.90 6.57
CA VAL A 138 -6.21 1.74 5.44
C VAL A 138 -4.96 2.58 5.74
N LEU A 139 -4.05 2.64 4.77
CA LEU A 139 -2.97 3.62 4.71
C LEU A 139 -3.48 4.86 3.94
N LEU A 140 -3.54 6.00 4.60
CA LEU A 140 -3.93 7.28 3.97
C LEU A 140 -2.67 8.10 3.69
N ASP A 141 -2.26 8.13 2.43
CA ASP A 141 -1.13 8.91 1.96
C ASP A 141 -1.52 10.40 1.88
N ILE A 142 -0.84 11.21 2.71
CA ILE A 142 -1.05 12.66 2.72
C ILE A 142 -0.18 13.28 1.63
N LYS A 143 -0.81 13.74 0.55
CA LYS A 143 -0.11 14.43 -0.54
C LYS A 143 0.34 15.81 -0.12
N THR A 144 1.39 16.30 -0.77
CA THR A 144 2.06 17.54 -0.38
C THR A 144 1.53 18.78 -1.11
N ASP A 145 0.48 18.61 -1.91
CA ASP A 145 -0.11 19.65 -2.76
C ASP A 145 -1.02 20.62 -1.97
N ASP A 146 -1.52 20.19 -0.82
CA ASP A 146 -2.46 20.94 0.01
C ASP A 146 -1.83 21.37 1.36
N PRO A 147 -2.27 22.49 1.97
CA PRO A 147 -1.76 22.90 3.28
C PRO A 147 -2.02 21.82 4.34
N PRO A 148 -0.98 21.30 5.02
CA PRO A 148 -1.11 20.13 5.89
C PRO A 148 -2.08 20.33 7.05
N ALA A 149 -2.09 21.51 7.66
CA ALA A 149 -2.98 21.83 8.78
C ALA A 149 -4.45 21.85 8.37
N GLU A 150 -4.74 22.36 7.16
CA GLU A 150 -6.10 22.43 6.64
C GLU A 150 -6.61 21.04 6.26
N LEU A 151 -5.84 20.29 5.46
CA LEU A 151 -6.19 18.93 5.06
C LEU A 151 -6.41 18.04 6.29
N LEU A 152 -5.49 18.05 7.26
CA LEU A 152 -5.63 17.22 8.46
C LEU A 152 -6.76 17.68 9.38
N GLY A 153 -7.07 18.98 9.42
CA GLY A 153 -8.25 19.49 10.12
C GLY A 153 -9.54 18.95 9.50
N ARG A 154 -9.67 19.02 8.17
CA ARG A 154 -10.83 18.46 7.44
C ARG A 154 -10.95 16.94 7.60
N VAL A 155 -9.82 16.23 7.57
CA VAL A 155 -9.80 14.78 7.85
C VAL A 155 -10.29 14.50 9.27
N ALA A 156 -9.84 15.26 10.27
CA ALA A 156 -10.31 15.10 11.65
C ALA A 156 -11.82 15.32 11.78
N ASP A 157 -12.37 16.35 11.12
CA ASP A 157 -13.80 16.63 11.09
C ASP A 157 -14.59 15.44 10.50
N VAL A 158 -14.14 14.90 9.35
CA VAL A 158 -14.77 13.74 8.68
C VAL A 158 -14.72 12.48 9.56
N LEU A 159 -13.58 12.20 10.20
CA LEU A 159 -13.43 11.04 11.08
C LEU A 159 -14.32 11.15 12.33
N ALA A 160 -14.53 12.36 12.85
CA ALA A 160 -15.41 12.61 13.99
C ALA A 160 -16.90 12.51 13.61
N SER A 161 -17.28 12.95 12.41
CA SER A 161 -18.67 12.93 11.93
C SER A 161 -19.12 11.55 11.41
N THR A 162 -18.19 10.66 11.08
CA THR A 162 -18.47 9.35 10.47
C THR A 162 -17.91 8.22 11.34
N PRO A 163 -18.45 7.93 12.53
CA PRO A 163 -17.92 6.89 13.40
C PRO A 163 -18.01 5.49 12.76
N GLY A 164 -16.92 4.73 12.83
CA GLY A 164 -16.86 3.35 12.34
C GLY A 164 -17.26 2.30 13.40
N PRO A 165 -17.48 1.04 12.99
CA PRO A 165 -17.79 -0.07 13.91
C PRO A 165 -16.63 -0.40 14.86
N VAL A 166 -15.41 -0.01 14.47
CA VAL A 166 -14.19 -0.05 15.28
C VAL A 166 -13.57 1.36 15.20
N PRO A 167 -13.00 1.89 16.30
CA PRO A 167 -12.38 3.22 16.29
C PRO A 167 -11.37 3.41 15.15
N TRP A 168 -11.47 4.52 14.43
CA TRP A 168 -10.63 4.77 13.25
C TRP A 168 -9.14 4.83 13.54
N ASN A 169 -8.75 5.22 14.75
CA ASN A 169 -7.34 5.21 15.17
C ASN A 169 -6.75 3.81 15.32
N GLU A 170 -7.56 2.76 15.26
CA GLU A 170 -7.13 1.36 15.18
C GLU A 170 -7.11 0.84 13.74
N ARG A 171 -7.69 1.57 12.78
CA ARG A 171 -7.87 1.14 11.39
C ARG A 171 -7.22 2.06 10.36
N ILE A 172 -6.74 3.23 10.74
CA ILE A 172 -6.15 4.21 9.84
C ILE A 172 -4.69 4.46 10.22
N VAL A 173 -3.81 4.42 9.23
CA VAL A 173 -2.41 4.84 9.34
C VAL A 173 -2.14 5.97 8.38
N PHE A 174 -1.57 7.07 8.86
CA PHE A 174 -1.23 8.19 8.00
C PHE A 174 0.15 8.01 7.36
N GLY A 175 0.18 7.99 6.03
CA GLY A 175 1.39 8.02 5.22
C GLY A 175 1.93 9.45 5.12
N CYS A 176 3.14 9.69 5.64
CA CYS A 176 3.78 11.00 5.66
C CYS A 176 5.09 11.00 4.88
N TRP A 177 5.31 11.96 4.00
CA TRP A 177 6.55 12.05 3.19
C TRP A 177 7.72 12.76 3.87
N ASN A 178 7.46 13.58 4.89
CA ASN A 178 8.48 14.37 5.58
C ASN A 178 8.08 14.76 7.00
N GLN A 179 9.03 15.31 7.76
CA GLN A 179 8.88 15.67 9.17
C GLN A 179 7.75 16.68 9.45
N PRO A 180 7.55 17.76 8.67
CA PRO A 180 6.39 18.64 8.83
C PRO A 180 5.04 17.91 8.90
N TYR A 181 4.75 17.00 7.97
CA TYR A 181 3.48 16.23 7.98
C TYR A 181 3.36 15.34 9.21
N ILE A 182 4.46 14.69 9.63
CA ILE A 182 4.50 13.91 10.87
C ILE A 182 4.11 14.79 12.06
N THR A 183 4.68 15.99 12.15
CA THR A 183 4.37 16.94 13.23
C THR A 183 2.90 17.35 13.21
N HIS A 184 2.32 17.65 12.04
CA HIS A 184 0.90 18.03 11.95
C HIS A 184 -0.04 16.88 12.33
N VAL A 185 0.23 15.64 11.87
CA VAL A 185 -0.55 14.47 12.29
C VAL A 185 -0.46 14.28 13.80
N ARG A 186 0.74 14.38 14.39
CA ARG A 186 0.92 14.25 15.85
C ARG A 186 0.19 15.32 16.64
N THR A 187 0.02 16.52 16.10
CA THR A 187 -0.70 17.61 16.77
C THR A 187 -2.21 17.47 16.64
N ILE A 188 -2.73 17.16 15.45
CA ILE A 188 -4.17 17.18 15.15
C ILE A 188 -4.82 15.82 15.42
N LEU A 189 -4.10 14.72 15.13
CA LEU A 189 -4.56 13.33 15.24
C LEU A 189 -3.56 12.48 16.07
N PRO A 190 -3.27 12.86 17.33
CA PRO A 190 -2.16 12.31 18.12
C PRO A 190 -2.21 10.79 18.34
N ASN A 191 -3.42 10.22 18.39
CA ASN A 191 -3.65 8.81 18.68
C ASN A 191 -3.53 7.89 17.45
N TYR A 192 -3.32 8.46 16.26
CA TYR A 192 -3.22 7.68 15.03
C TYR A 192 -1.78 7.21 14.77
N PRO A 193 -1.62 5.98 14.29
CA PRO A 193 -0.36 5.51 13.72
C PRO A 193 0.10 6.33 12.52
N ILE A 194 1.42 6.39 12.35
CA ILE A 194 2.06 7.05 11.21
C ILE A 194 2.97 6.04 10.49
N SER A 195 3.03 6.14 9.17
CA SER A 195 4.05 5.48 8.35
C SER A 195 4.86 6.54 7.60
N LEU A 196 6.19 6.55 7.78
CA LEU A 196 7.06 7.42 7.00
C LEU A 196 7.25 6.82 5.61
N ILE A 197 6.84 7.55 4.58
CA ILE A 197 7.05 7.21 3.18
C ILE A 197 8.43 7.72 2.76
N SER A 198 9.29 6.84 2.26
CA SER A 198 10.64 7.26 1.87
C SER A 198 11.30 6.38 0.82
N TRP A 199 12.18 7.03 0.05
CA TRP A 199 13.09 6.39 -0.90
C TRP A 199 14.47 6.08 -0.29
N SER A 200 14.76 6.56 0.92
CA SER A 200 16.11 6.54 1.49
C SER A 200 16.13 5.87 2.86
N PRO A 201 16.71 4.66 2.97
CA PRO A 201 16.89 3.99 4.26
C PRO A 201 17.73 4.82 5.23
N LEU A 202 18.69 5.60 4.73
CA LEU A 202 19.53 6.47 5.57
C LEU A 202 18.71 7.61 6.19
N TYR A 203 17.84 8.25 5.41
CA TYR A 203 16.92 9.27 5.92
C TYR A 203 15.92 8.66 6.91
N ALA A 204 15.26 7.57 6.52
CA ALA A 204 14.25 6.89 7.34
C ALA A 204 14.82 6.41 8.68
N ARG A 205 16.09 5.97 8.72
CA ARG A 205 16.75 5.52 9.95
C ARG A 205 16.80 6.60 11.04
N ASN A 206 16.80 7.89 10.68
CA ASN A 206 16.76 8.98 11.67
C ASN A 206 15.46 9.01 12.50
N PHE A 207 14.40 8.35 12.01
CA PHE A 207 13.11 8.25 12.68
C PHE A 207 12.99 6.98 13.55
N LEU A 208 13.99 6.10 13.53
CA LEU A 208 14.10 4.96 14.44
C LEU A 208 14.59 5.41 15.82
N THR A 209 13.79 6.24 16.49
CA THR A 209 14.09 6.80 17.80
C THR A 209 12.90 6.65 18.74
N PRO A 210 13.12 6.48 20.06
CA PRO A 210 12.04 6.50 21.05
C PRO A 210 11.20 7.79 21.01
N LYS A 211 11.76 8.90 20.50
CA LYS A 211 11.05 10.18 20.34
C LYS A 211 9.95 10.14 19.26
N GLN A 212 9.93 9.12 18.41
CA GLN A 212 8.90 8.90 17.39
C GLN A 212 8.14 7.59 17.73
N PRO A 213 7.31 7.55 18.79
CA PRO A 213 6.47 6.39 19.08
C PRO A 213 5.45 6.19 17.95
N ASN A 214 4.96 4.95 17.75
CA ASN A 214 3.92 4.62 16.78
C ASN A 214 4.17 5.14 15.34
N LEU A 215 5.44 5.14 14.92
CA LEU A 215 5.88 5.41 13.56
C LEU A 215 6.49 4.13 12.98
N SER A 216 5.98 3.71 11.83
CA SER A 216 6.47 2.62 10.98
C SER A 216 6.96 3.18 9.64
N PHE A 217 7.32 2.32 8.68
CA PHE A 217 7.96 2.74 7.45
C PHE A 217 7.26 2.20 6.22
N ASN A 218 7.02 3.06 5.23
CA ASN A 218 6.55 2.71 3.89
C ASN A 218 7.65 3.02 2.87
N MET A 219 8.48 2.04 2.53
CA MET A 219 9.73 2.28 1.81
C MET A 219 9.65 1.92 0.34
N PHE A 220 10.30 2.72 -0.51
CA PHE A 220 10.55 2.32 -1.89
C PHE A 220 11.40 1.06 -1.91
N GLN A 221 10.83 -0.04 -2.42
CA GLN A 221 11.39 -1.38 -2.25
C GLN A 221 12.84 -1.49 -2.74
N LYS A 222 13.15 -0.95 -3.93
CA LYS A 222 14.49 -1.08 -4.55
C LYS A 222 15.58 -0.39 -3.72
N SER A 223 15.23 0.61 -2.91
CA SER A 223 16.19 1.26 -1.98
C SER A 223 16.66 0.34 -0.86
N LEU A 224 15.93 -0.73 -0.57
CA LEU A 224 16.23 -1.69 0.50
C LEU A 224 17.14 -2.84 0.04
N VAL A 225 17.52 -2.88 -1.23
CA VAL A 225 18.46 -3.89 -1.74
C VAL A 225 19.88 -3.56 -1.27
N GLY A 226 20.72 -4.57 -1.08
CA GLY A 226 22.12 -4.38 -0.69
C GLY A 226 22.36 -4.10 0.81
N PRO A 227 23.61 -3.79 1.22
CA PRO A 227 24.00 -3.75 2.63
C PRO A 227 23.27 -2.71 3.47
N VAL A 228 23.09 -1.49 2.95
CA VAL A 228 22.42 -0.39 3.67
C VAL A 228 20.97 -0.74 3.94
N GLY A 229 20.26 -1.24 2.93
CA GLY A 229 18.87 -1.67 3.08
C GLY A 229 18.70 -2.86 4.03
N LYS A 230 19.58 -3.88 3.96
CA LYS A 230 19.58 -5.00 4.91
C LYS A 230 19.79 -4.54 6.35
N LEU A 231 20.71 -3.60 6.58
CA LEU A 231 20.94 -3.01 7.91
C LEU A 231 19.70 -2.26 8.40
N PHE A 232 19.05 -1.49 7.53
CA PHE A 232 17.81 -0.78 7.86
C PHE A 232 16.68 -1.76 8.22
N ILE A 233 16.45 -2.81 7.43
CA ILE A 233 15.44 -3.85 7.73
C ILE A 233 15.70 -4.48 9.11
N ARG A 234 16.97 -4.81 9.40
CA ARG A 234 17.36 -5.35 10.70
C ARG A 234 17.07 -4.37 11.84
N ASP A 235 17.40 -3.09 11.66
CA ASP A 235 17.19 -2.05 12.67
C ASP A 235 15.68 -1.79 12.90
N VAL A 236 14.85 -1.82 11.85
CA VAL A 236 13.38 -1.74 11.94
C VAL A 236 12.83 -2.90 12.79
N LYS A 237 13.23 -4.15 12.48
CA LYS A 237 12.82 -5.35 13.25
C LYS A 237 13.28 -5.28 14.71
N LYS A 238 14.54 -4.87 14.96
CA LYS A 238 15.09 -4.70 16.32
C LYS A 238 14.27 -3.71 17.14
N ASN A 239 13.80 -2.63 16.52
CA ASN A 239 12.96 -1.60 17.16
C ASN A 239 11.47 -1.95 17.18
N ARG A 240 11.08 -3.16 16.75
CA ARG A 240 9.68 -3.63 16.68
C ARG A 240 8.77 -2.67 15.91
N ARG A 241 9.31 -2.07 14.84
CA ARG A 241 8.54 -1.24 13.90
C ARG A 241 8.17 -2.08 12.68
N GLN A 242 7.11 -1.68 11.99
CA GLN A 242 6.69 -2.35 10.76
C GLN A 242 7.36 -1.76 9.53
N LEU A 243 7.50 -2.60 8.50
CA LEU A 243 8.02 -2.25 7.20
C LEU A 243 7.03 -2.63 6.11
N PHE A 244 6.43 -1.63 5.48
CA PHE A 244 5.71 -1.74 4.22
C PHE A 244 6.64 -1.39 3.07
N VAL A 245 6.40 -1.98 1.90
CA VAL A 245 7.17 -1.71 0.68
C VAL A 245 6.27 -1.40 -0.49
N TRP A 246 6.67 -0.41 -1.31
CA TRP A 246 5.89 0.07 -2.44
C TRP A 246 6.76 0.42 -3.67
N THR A 247 6.17 0.56 -4.85
CA THR A 247 4.98 -0.18 -5.30
C THR A 247 5.49 -1.44 -5.98
N VAL A 248 5.04 -2.62 -5.54
CA VAL A 248 5.64 -3.90 -5.96
C VAL A 248 4.67 -4.65 -6.84
N ASN A 249 4.90 -4.64 -8.16
CA ASN A 249 4.00 -5.25 -9.13
C ASN A 249 4.59 -6.49 -9.84
N ASP A 250 5.90 -6.69 -9.72
CA ASP A 250 6.58 -7.84 -10.32
C ASP A 250 6.70 -9.00 -9.31
N GLU A 251 6.38 -10.22 -9.75
CA GLU A 251 6.40 -11.41 -8.90
C GLU A 251 7.78 -11.68 -8.24
N GLU A 252 8.89 -11.48 -8.97
CA GLU A 252 10.23 -11.70 -8.41
C GLU A 252 10.52 -10.76 -7.23
N TRP A 253 10.02 -9.53 -7.34
CA TRP A 253 10.12 -8.53 -6.30
C TRP A 253 9.13 -8.80 -5.16
N MET A 254 7.95 -9.32 -5.44
CA MET A 254 7.03 -9.82 -4.41
C MET A 254 7.68 -10.93 -3.57
N GLU A 255 8.28 -11.93 -4.21
CA GLU A 255 9.03 -12.99 -3.51
C GLU A 255 10.21 -12.42 -2.71
N TRP A 256 10.90 -11.40 -3.26
CA TRP A 256 11.97 -10.71 -2.52
C TRP A 256 11.44 -10.04 -1.25
N SER A 257 10.29 -9.37 -1.30
CA SER A 257 9.66 -8.73 -0.14
C SER A 257 9.32 -9.74 0.96
N ILE A 258 8.82 -10.92 0.56
CA ILE A 258 8.56 -12.03 1.50
C ILE A 258 9.87 -12.47 2.16
N ARG A 259 10.93 -12.73 1.37
CA ARG A 259 12.26 -13.12 1.90
C ARG A 259 12.88 -12.05 2.80
N ALA A 260 12.71 -10.78 2.47
CA ALA A 260 13.19 -9.67 3.29
C ALA A 260 12.43 -9.57 4.63
N GLY A 261 11.26 -10.20 4.73
CA GLY A 261 10.35 -10.15 5.88
C GLY A 261 9.79 -8.75 6.05
N ALA A 262 9.27 -8.17 4.97
CA ALA A 262 8.38 -7.02 5.03
C ALA A 262 7.07 -7.41 5.73
N ASP A 263 6.43 -6.46 6.40
CA ASP A 263 5.15 -6.68 7.07
C ASP A 263 3.97 -6.49 6.12
N GLY A 264 4.14 -5.73 5.04
CA GLY A 264 3.14 -5.58 3.99
C GLY A 264 3.74 -5.14 2.67
N VAL A 265 3.05 -5.48 1.59
CA VAL A 265 3.42 -5.15 0.22
C VAL A 265 2.27 -4.35 -0.40
N ILE A 266 2.59 -3.12 -0.79
CA ILE A 266 1.70 -2.22 -1.51
C ILE A 266 1.85 -2.50 -3.00
N THR A 267 0.75 -2.91 -3.64
CA THR A 267 0.75 -3.40 -5.02
C THR A 267 -0.52 -2.99 -5.76
N ASP A 268 -0.41 -2.76 -7.08
CA ASP A 268 -1.56 -2.54 -7.95
C ASP A 268 -2.37 -3.84 -8.17
N ASP A 269 -1.72 -4.99 -7.99
CA ASP A 269 -2.27 -6.34 -8.26
C ASP A 269 -2.26 -7.19 -6.97
N PRO A 270 -3.14 -6.89 -5.99
CA PRO A 270 -3.24 -7.66 -4.75
C PRO A 270 -3.55 -9.14 -4.98
N GLU A 271 -4.33 -9.47 -6.01
CA GLU A 271 -4.65 -10.86 -6.36
C GLU A 271 -3.38 -11.64 -6.74
N LEU A 272 -2.54 -11.08 -7.61
CA LEU A 272 -1.24 -11.67 -7.94
C LEU A 272 -0.39 -11.85 -6.68
N PHE A 273 -0.32 -10.85 -5.80
CA PHE A 273 0.49 -10.98 -4.59
C PHE A 273 -0.02 -12.09 -3.67
N ARG A 274 -1.34 -12.23 -3.52
CA ARG A 274 -1.97 -13.34 -2.78
C ARG A 274 -1.65 -14.70 -3.40
N GLU A 275 -1.60 -14.81 -4.72
CA GLU A 275 -1.12 -16.01 -5.40
C GLU A 275 0.35 -16.32 -5.11
N VAL A 276 1.23 -15.31 -5.18
CA VAL A 276 2.67 -15.45 -4.86
C VAL A 276 2.86 -15.94 -3.42
N CYS A 277 2.11 -15.37 -2.47
CA CYS A 277 2.08 -15.81 -1.08
C CYS A 277 1.68 -17.28 -0.92
N ARG A 278 0.61 -17.74 -1.60
CA ARG A 278 0.18 -19.14 -1.59
C ARG A 278 1.25 -20.08 -2.16
N ARG A 279 1.86 -19.70 -3.30
CA ARG A 279 2.97 -20.46 -3.91
C ARG A 279 4.20 -20.51 -3.01
N TRP A 280 4.50 -19.43 -2.29
CA TRP A 280 5.62 -19.35 -1.36
C TRP A 280 5.48 -20.34 -0.21
N GLN A 281 4.28 -20.50 0.36
CA GLN A 281 4.00 -21.45 1.44
C GLN A 281 4.19 -22.90 1.00
N GLY A 282 3.64 -23.28 -0.15
CA GLY A 282 3.81 -24.64 -0.69
C GLY A 282 5.28 -25.03 -0.95
N LYS A 283 6.16 -24.06 -1.25
CA LYS A 283 7.62 -24.29 -1.37
C LYS A 283 8.29 -24.52 -0.01
N GLY A 284 7.80 -23.90 1.06
CA GLY A 284 8.36 -24.04 2.41
C GLY A 284 8.01 -25.38 3.07
N GLU A 285 6.82 -25.91 2.78
CA GLU A 285 6.35 -27.20 3.31
C GLU A 285 6.97 -28.41 2.58
N GLY A 286 7.34 -28.26 1.30
CA GLY A 286 7.96 -29.31 0.48
C GLY A 286 9.41 -29.68 0.83
N VAL A 287 10.04 -29.01 1.81
CA VAL A 287 11.41 -29.32 2.27
C VAL A 287 11.43 -30.25 3.49
N SER A 288 10.28 -30.54 4.13
CA SER A 288 10.24 -31.35 5.36
C SER A 288 9.63 -32.75 5.25
N THR A 289 9.14 -33.21 4.09
CA THR A 289 8.65 -34.59 3.97
C THR A 289 8.96 -35.20 2.61
N SER A 290 10.04 -36.00 2.57
CA SER A 290 10.19 -37.03 1.54
C SER A 290 9.54 -38.31 2.05
N THR A 291 8.48 -38.77 1.38
CA THR A 291 8.24 -40.19 1.06
C THR A 291 6.98 -40.37 0.18
N SER A 292 7.24 -40.92 -1.00
CA SER A 292 6.38 -41.70 -1.92
C SER A 292 4.85 -41.79 -1.71
N SER A 293 4.07 -41.44 -2.75
CA SER A 293 3.11 -42.38 -3.37
C SER A 293 2.53 -41.84 -4.70
N THR A 294 2.18 -42.79 -5.56
CA THR A 294 1.81 -42.75 -6.99
C THR A 294 0.39 -42.21 -7.26
N PRO A 295 0.06 -41.67 -8.46
CA PRO A 295 -1.21 -40.97 -8.71
C PRO A 295 -2.37 -41.91 -9.09
N GLY A 296 -3.56 -41.62 -8.54
CA GLY A 296 -4.84 -42.20 -8.95
C GLY A 296 -5.75 -41.15 -9.59
N GLN A 297 -6.19 -41.41 -10.82
CA GLN A 297 -7.18 -40.63 -11.56
C GLN A 297 -8.61 -40.90 -11.07
N GLN A 298 -9.44 -39.84 -11.06
CA GLN A 298 -10.89 -39.77 -11.38
C GLN A 298 -11.45 -38.48 -10.72
N ALA A 299 -12.52 -37.82 -11.15
CA ALA A 299 -13.25 -37.63 -12.40
C ALA A 299 -14.25 -36.48 -12.11
N LEU A 300 -14.60 -35.70 -13.13
CA LEU A 300 -15.38 -34.46 -13.04
C LEU A 300 -16.84 -34.66 -12.62
N GLY A 301 -17.38 -33.62 -11.97
CA GLY A 301 -18.81 -33.43 -11.73
C GLY A 301 -19.16 -31.94 -11.84
N GLU A 302 -19.87 -31.61 -12.92
CA GLU A 302 -20.17 -30.29 -13.47
C GLU A 302 -21.08 -29.43 -12.56
N ARG A 303 -20.74 -28.14 -12.43
CA ARG A 303 -21.66 -26.99 -12.30
C ARG A 303 -20.84 -25.72 -12.44
N GLU A 304 -20.72 -25.15 -13.64
CA GLU A 304 -20.26 -23.77 -13.85
C GLU A 304 -20.35 -23.39 -15.32
N ALA A 305 -21.29 -22.51 -15.67
CA ALA A 305 -21.37 -21.93 -17.02
C ALA A 305 -21.14 -20.40 -17.00
N ASP A 306 -21.23 -19.73 -15.85
CA ASP A 306 -20.99 -18.28 -15.72
C ASP A 306 -19.64 -17.92 -15.04
N ALA A 307 -19.06 -18.80 -14.20
CA ALA A 307 -17.71 -18.57 -13.64
C ALA A 307 -16.59 -18.80 -14.68
N ASP A 308 -16.91 -19.53 -15.74
CA ASP A 308 -15.95 -20.00 -16.75
C ASP A 308 -15.41 -18.85 -17.62
N ALA A 309 -16.16 -17.77 -17.84
CA ALA A 309 -15.69 -16.61 -18.61
C ALA A 309 -14.68 -15.76 -17.82
N ASP A 310 -14.95 -15.54 -16.53
CA ASP A 310 -14.07 -14.76 -15.66
C ASP A 310 -12.83 -15.57 -15.28
N GLU A 311 -12.98 -16.88 -15.04
CA GLU A 311 -11.85 -17.79 -14.85
C GLU A 311 -10.99 -17.93 -16.11
N LYS A 312 -11.57 -18.00 -17.31
CA LYS A 312 -10.81 -17.98 -18.58
C LYS A 312 -10.10 -16.65 -18.80
N ALA A 313 -10.71 -15.52 -18.44
CA ALA A 313 -10.07 -14.21 -18.50
C ALA A 313 -8.91 -14.11 -17.49
N ARG A 314 -9.05 -14.67 -16.28
CA ARG A 314 -7.99 -14.78 -15.26
C ARG A 314 -6.87 -15.73 -15.72
N ALA A 315 -7.21 -16.87 -16.32
CA ALA A 315 -6.26 -17.87 -16.82
C ALA A 315 -5.48 -17.39 -18.05
N ALA A 316 -6.13 -16.69 -19.00
CA ALA A 316 -5.46 -16.09 -20.16
C ALA A 316 -4.42 -15.03 -19.75
N ARG A 317 -4.66 -14.32 -18.63
CA ARG A 317 -3.70 -13.37 -18.05
C ARG A 317 -2.55 -14.06 -17.31
N ARG A 318 -2.78 -15.26 -16.75
CA ARG A 318 -1.72 -16.14 -16.19
C ARG A 318 -0.75 -16.62 -17.28
N THR A 319 -1.24 -16.92 -18.48
CA THR A 319 -0.40 -17.43 -19.60
C THR A 319 0.50 -16.39 -20.27
N GLY A 320 0.21 -15.09 -20.13
CA GLY A 320 1.05 -14.01 -20.67
C GLY A 320 2.29 -13.68 -19.82
N ARG A 321 2.34 -14.15 -18.56
CA ARG A 321 3.46 -13.94 -17.63
C ARG A 321 4.36 -15.18 -17.63
N VAL A 322 4.92 -15.52 -18.78
CA VAL A 322 5.97 -16.55 -18.86
C VAL A 322 7.15 -16.09 -18.02
N ARG A 323 7.53 -16.92 -17.06
CA ARG A 323 8.74 -16.81 -16.25
C ARG A 323 9.95 -17.08 -17.14
N ASP A 324 10.32 -16.07 -17.93
CA ASP A 324 11.45 -16.14 -18.83
C ASP A 324 12.73 -16.10 -18.00
N GLY A 325 13.20 -17.29 -17.64
CA GLY A 325 14.44 -17.50 -16.90
C GLY A 325 15.63 -17.12 -17.76
N THR A 326 16.02 -15.85 -17.74
CA THR A 326 17.30 -15.44 -18.30
C THR A 326 18.05 -14.58 -17.30
N TRP A 327 19.30 -14.96 -17.05
CA TRP A 327 20.32 -14.19 -16.33
C TRP A 327 20.37 -12.71 -16.77
N LYS A 328 19.95 -12.42 -18.01
CA LYS A 328 19.78 -11.07 -18.57
C LYS A 328 18.77 -10.22 -17.81
N ARG A 329 17.63 -10.80 -17.37
CA ARG A 329 16.64 -10.10 -16.54
C ARG A 329 17.20 -9.79 -15.17
N THR A 330 17.84 -10.77 -14.53
CA THR A 330 18.52 -10.58 -13.25
C THR A 330 19.60 -9.50 -13.34
N ALA A 331 20.47 -9.54 -14.35
CA ALA A 331 21.50 -8.52 -14.55
C ALA A 331 20.92 -7.12 -14.79
N ARG A 332 19.87 -7.01 -15.62
CA ARG A 332 19.14 -5.75 -15.83
C ARG A 332 18.56 -5.21 -14.53
N LEU A 333 17.94 -6.07 -13.72
CA LEU A 333 17.39 -5.70 -12.41
C LEU A 333 18.47 -5.18 -11.46
N TYR A 334 19.63 -5.82 -11.41
CA TYR A 334 20.76 -5.36 -10.59
C TYR A 334 21.33 -4.02 -11.08
N LEU A 335 21.41 -3.80 -12.39
CA LEU A 335 21.83 -2.52 -12.97
C LEU A 335 20.82 -1.40 -12.69
N GLU A 336 19.52 -1.69 -12.81
CA GLU A 336 18.45 -0.73 -12.45
C GLU A 336 18.52 -0.37 -10.96
N VAL A 337 18.70 -1.37 -10.08
CA VAL A 337 18.88 -1.13 -8.64
C VAL A 337 20.13 -0.30 -8.37
N ALA A 338 21.26 -0.59 -9.01
CA ALA A 338 22.49 0.17 -8.82
C ALA A 338 22.32 1.64 -9.25
N GLY A 339 21.70 1.90 -10.40
CA GLY A 339 21.39 3.27 -10.86
C GLY A 339 20.46 4.01 -9.89
N ILE A 340 19.43 3.32 -9.40
CA ILE A 340 18.52 3.84 -8.38
C ILE A 340 19.26 4.17 -7.07
N GLN A 341 20.16 3.31 -6.63
CA GLN A 341 20.91 3.52 -5.40
C GLN A 341 21.85 4.72 -5.48
N VAL A 342 22.45 4.96 -6.64
CA VAL A 342 23.21 6.19 -6.90
C VAL A 342 22.29 7.41 -6.79
N LEU A 343 21.11 7.37 -7.42
CA LEU A 343 20.14 8.45 -7.34
C LEU A 343 19.71 8.73 -5.88
N VAL A 344 19.33 7.69 -5.14
CA VAL A 344 18.95 7.81 -3.72
C VAL A 344 20.10 8.40 -2.91
N ALA A 345 21.34 7.96 -3.12
CA ALA A 345 22.50 8.49 -2.41
C ALA A 345 22.74 9.98 -2.70
N VAL A 346 22.61 10.40 -3.97
CA VAL A 346 22.77 11.80 -4.40
C VAL A 346 21.67 12.71 -3.85
N PHE A 347 20.43 12.25 -3.83
CA PHE A 347 19.29 13.06 -3.39
C PHE A 347 19.04 13.02 -1.87
N THR A 348 19.60 12.04 -1.15
CA THR A 348 19.42 11.93 0.31
C THR A 348 19.89 13.18 1.08
N PRO A 349 21.06 13.79 0.80
CA PRO A 349 21.47 15.04 1.44
C PRO A 349 20.48 16.19 1.21
N ILE A 350 19.92 16.29 0.00
CA ILE A 350 18.91 17.31 -0.35
C ILE A 350 17.64 17.08 0.45
N LEU A 351 17.15 15.84 0.53
CA LEU A 351 15.99 15.46 1.34
C LEU A 351 16.21 15.76 2.83
N MET A 352 17.41 15.48 3.35
CA MET A 352 17.76 15.81 4.73
C MET A 352 17.75 17.33 4.99
N LEU A 353 18.19 18.14 4.03
CA LEU A 353 18.15 19.60 4.12
C LEU A 353 16.71 20.12 4.10
N VAL A 354 15.88 19.67 3.16
CA VAL A 354 14.46 20.04 3.06
C VAL A 354 13.69 19.63 4.31
N ALA A 355 13.93 18.43 4.83
CA ALA A 355 13.29 17.94 6.05
C ALA A 355 13.71 18.71 7.32
N ARG A 356 14.94 19.23 7.35
CA ARG A 356 15.48 19.97 8.50
C ARG A 356 15.07 21.43 8.51
N PHE A 357 14.89 22.04 7.34
CA PHE A 357 14.63 23.48 7.21
C PHE A 357 13.26 23.84 6.66
N GLY A 358 12.43 22.85 6.31
CA GLY A 358 11.05 23.08 5.88
C GLY A 358 10.98 24.03 4.69
N VAL A 359 11.68 23.72 3.60
CA VAL A 359 11.52 24.49 2.37
C VAL A 359 10.14 24.17 1.81
N VAL A 360 9.14 25.00 2.15
CA VAL A 360 7.94 25.17 1.34
C VAL A 360 8.45 25.45 -0.07
N GLY A 361 8.09 24.60 -1.02
CA GLY A 361 8.53 24.75 -2.41
C GLY A 361 8.32 26.19 -2.89
N PRO A 362 9.13 26.66 -3.85
CA PRO A 362 9.01 28.02 -4.33
C PRO A 362 7.56 28.27 -4.74
N GLY A 363 6.92 29.27 -4.12
CA GLY A 363 5.61 29.74 -4.57
C GLY A 363 5.62 30.04 -6.07
N PRO A 364 4.45 30.16 -6.73
CA PRO A 364 4.30 30.12 -8.19
C PRO A 364 5.20 31.09 -9.00
N LYS A 365 5.80 32.09 -8.36
CA LYS A 365 6.76 33.00 -8.98
C LYS A 365 8.15 32.38 -9.25
N ALA A 366 8.60 31.37 -8.50
CA ALA A 366 9.95 30.79 -8.69
C ALA A 366 9.98 29.53 -9.59
N ALA A 367 8.82 28.97 -9.97
CA ALA A 367 8.74 27.96 -11.03
C ALA A 367 9.12 28.51 -12.42
N LYS A 368 9.05 29.84 -12.62
CA LYS A 368 9.42 30.49 -13.89
C LYS A 368 10.94 30.61 -14.10
N ALA A 369 11.74 30.48 -13.04
CA ALA A 369 13.20 30.61 -13.09
C ALA A 369 13.94 29.30 -13.41
N LEU A 370 13.26 28.15 -13.40
CA LEU A 370 13.84 26.83 -13.68
C LEU A 370 13.57 26.31 -15.11
N LYS A 371 13.21 27.19 -16.04
CA LYS A 371 13.11 26.91 -17.49
C LYS A 371 14.26 27.56 -18.28
N LEU A 372 15.50 27.33 -17.86
CA LEU A 372 16.70 27.56 -18.66
C LEU A 372 17.58 26.32 -18.63
#